data_AF-R7VX18-F1
#
_entry.id   AF-R7VX18-F1
#
_cell.length_a   1.000
_cell.length_b   1.000
_cell.length_c   1.000
_cell.angle_alpha   90.00
_cell.angle_beta   90.00
_cell.angle_gamma   90.00
#
_symmetry.space_group_name_H-M   'P 1'
#
loop_
_entity.id
_entity.type
_entity.pdbx_description
1 polymer ?
#
loop_
_entity_poly.entity_id
_entity_poly.type
_entity_poly.pdbx_seq_one_letter_code
_entity_poly.pdbx_strand_id
1 'polypeptide(L)'
;LGHPLWFCSSRCDEGHFQPPTALLTELEEKISRFRERNVALEETLRSFQDVLMFELPEKMPVTLDPSTAHPQLAVSPDGRSVRWEDTRETRPARALDADPCVLG
;
A
#
# COMPACT_ATOMS: atom_id res chain seq x y z
N LEU A 1 21.57 51.26 28.37
CA LEU A 1 20.70 51.24 29.57
C LEU A 1 19.31 51.64 29.13
N GLY A 2 18.47 50.68 28.77
CA GLY A 2 17.10 50.95 28.31
C GLY A 2 16.19 49.83 28.78
N HIS A 3 15.53 50.05 29.92
CA HIS A 3 14.44 49.19 30.39
C HIS A 3 13.16 49.61 29.65
N PRO A 4 12.35 48.69 29.10
CA PRO A 4 10.98 49.00 28.77
C PRO A 4 10.17 48.90 30.07
N LEU A 5 9.64 50.03 30.51
CA LEU A 5 8.63 50.13 31.56
C LEU A 5 7.37 49.40 31.07
N TRP A 6 7.16 48.19 31.57
CA TRP A 6 5.83 47.56 31.54
C TRP A 6 4.93 48.34 32.48
N PHE A 7 4.14 49.27 31.92
CA PHE A 7 3.09 49.96 32.64
C PHE A 7 1.92 48.97 32.82
N CYS A 8 1.87 48.32 33.99
CA CYS A 8 0.72 47.49 34.37
C CYS A 8 -0.17 48.32 35.30
N SER A 9 -1.30 48.80 34.77
CA SER A 9 -2.33 49.46 35.58
C SER A 9 -3.48 48.48 35.83
N SER A 10 -3.72 48.23 37.11
CA SER A 10 -4.95 47.67 37.69
C SER A 10 -5.25 46.17 37.41
N ARG A 11 -4.90 45.37 38.43
CA ARG A 11 -5.43 44.03 38.79
C ARG A 11 -5.21 42.94 37.73
N CYS A 12 -4.00 42.40 37.70
CA CYS A 12 -3.75 41.07 37.15
C CYS A 12 -4.18 40.03 38.21
N ASP A 13 -5.19 39.23 37.89
CA ASP A 13 -5.35 37.94 38.59
C ASP A 13 -4.10 37.11 38.32
N GLU A 14 -3.49 36.56 39.37
CA GLU A 14 -2.40 35.60 39.30
C GLU A 14 -2.92 34.29 38.71
N GLY A 15 -3.21 34.29 37.41
CA GLY A 15 -3.36 33.06 36.65
C GLY A 15 -2.03 32.30 36.73
N HIS A 16 -2.10 31.01 37.04
CA HIS A 16 -0.96 30.09 36.95
C HIS A 16 -0.49 30.00 35.49
N PHE A 17 0.30 30.98 35.05
CA PHE A 17 0.98 30.92 33.77
C PHE A 17 2.08 29.89 33.89
N GLN A 18 1.87 28.71 33.29
CA GLN A 18 2.97 27.78 33.08
C GLN A 18 4.06 28.50 32.27
N PRO A 19 5.34 28.40 32.67
CA PRO A 19 6.42 29.04 31.95
C PRO A 19 6.39 28.55 30.49
N PRO A 20 6.45 29.45 29.49
CA PRO A 20 6.46 29.07 28.08
C PRO A 20 7.51 28.00 27.73
N THR A 21 8.59 27.94 28.51
CA THR A 21 9.66 26.95 28.41
C THR A 21 9.20 25.51 28.65
N ALA A 22 8.29 25.27 29.60
CA ALA A 22 7.83 23.92 29.92
C ALA A 22 7.00 23.31 28.77
N LEU A 23 6.19 24.14 28.12
CA LEU A 23 5.40 23.74 26.96
C LEU A 23 6.27 23.46 25.73
N LEU A 24 7.37 24.21 25.58
CA LEU A 24 8.34 23.99 24.50
C LEU A 24 9.06 22.65 24.66
N THR A 25 9.53 22.33 25.87
CA THR A 25 10.19 21.05 26.17
C THR A 25 9.27 19.85 25.92
N GLU A 26 8.00 19.93 26.33
CA GLU A 26 7.04 18.85 26.09
C GLU A 26 6.81 18.60 24.58
N LEU A 27 6.78 19.68 23.80
CA LEU A 27 6.62 19.61 22.34
C LEU A 27 7.87 18.98 21.68
N GLU A 28 9.07 19.37 22.10
CA GLU A 28 10.34 18.81 21.61
C GLU A 28 10.44 17.30 21.90
N GLU A 29 10.04 16.88 23.09
CA GLU A 29 9.97 15.46 23.45
C GLU A 29 8.95 14.71 22.59
N LYS A 30 7.77 15.28 22.36
CA LYS A 30 6.74 14.68 21.49
C LYS A 30 7.25 14.52 20.05
N ILE A 31 7.93 15.53 19.51
CA ILE A 31 8.53 15.49 18.17
C ILE A 31 9.60 14.41 18.10
N SER A 32 10.47 14.32 19.12
CA SER A 32 11.52 13.30 19.19
C SER A 32 10.92 11.89 19.20
N ARG A 33 9.92 11.64 20.06
CA ARG A 33 9.21 10.35 20.10
C ARG A 33 8.51 10.03 18.78
N PHE A 34 7.99 11.03 18.08
CA PHE A 34 7.36 10.81 16.78
C PHE A 34 8.40 10.41 15.72
N ARG A 35 9.56 11.06 15.72
CA ARG A 35 10.68 10.69 14.83
C ARG A 35 11.14 9.26 15.06
N GLU A 36 11.32 8.85 16.31
CA GLU A 36 11.71 7.48 16.66
C GLU A 36 10.71 6.44 16.14
N ARG A 37 9.39 6.67 16.33
CA ARG A 37 8.36 5.78 15.79
C ARG A 37 8.37 5.73 14.27
N ASN A 38 8.62 6.86 13.62
CA ASN A 38 8.68 6.92 12.17
C ASN A 38 9.87 6.12 11.62
N VAL A 39 11.04 6.22 12.27
CA VAL A 39 12.21 5.40 11.92
C VAL A 39 11.90 3.90 12.07
N ALA A 40 11.32 3.48 13.20
CA ALA A 40 10.98 2.07 13.41
C ALA A 40 9.95 1.56 12.37
N LEU A 41 9.00 2.41 11.96
CA LEU A 41 8.04 2.09 10.91
C LEU A 41 8.74 1.92 9.55
N GLU A 42 9.64 2.83 9.20
CA GLU A 42 10.41 2.74 7.95
C GLU A 42 11.31 1.50 7.90
N GLU A 43 11.93 1.12 9.02
CA GLU A 43 12.71 -0.12 9.12
C GLU A 43 11.84 -1.36 8.94
N THR A 44 10.64 -1.37 9.54
CA THR A 44 9.67 -2.45 9.38
C THR A 44 9.17 -2.57 7.93
N LEU A 45 8.92 -1.44 7.26
CA LEU A 45 8.54 -1.46 5.84
C LEU A 45 9.66 -1.99 4.95
N ARG A 46 10.92 -1.60 5.23
CA ARG A 46 12.09 -2.13 4.53
C ARG A 46 12.22 -3.64 4.72
N SER A 47 12.09 -4.14 5.95
CA SER A 47 12.19 -5.58 6.20
C SER A 47 11.10 -6.37 5.46
N PHE A 48 9.86 -5.85 5.39
CA PHE A 48 8.81 -6.48 4.59
C PHE A 48 9.15 -6.48 3.09
N GLN A 49 9.73 -5.41 2.55
CA GLN A 49 10.16 -5.37 1.14
C GLN A 49 11.25 -6.40 0.87
N ASP A 50 12.23 -6.53 1.76
CA ASP A 50 13.30 -7.51 1.63
C ASP A 50 12.73 -8.93 1.65
N VAL A 51 11.85 -9.25 2.60
CA VAL A 51 11.17 -10.56 2.69
C VAL A 51 10.40 -10.85 1.40
N LEU A 52 9.60 -9.90 0.91
CA LEU A 52 8.83 -10.08 -0.33
C LEU A 52 9.74 -10.33 -1.55
N MET A 53 10.91 -9.69 -1.61
CA MET A 53 11.88 -9.89 -2.68
C MET A 53 12.51 -11.29 -2.64
N PHE A 54 12.64 -11.91 -1.48
CA PHE A 54 13.14 -13.29 -1.34
C PHE A 54 12.05 -14.36 -1.49
N GLU A 55 10.84 -14.11 -0.98
CA GLU A 55 9.78 -15.12 -0.90
C GLU A 55 8.91 -15.21 -2.16
N LEU A 56 8.77 -14.11 -2.90
CA LEU A 56 8.03 -14.12 -4.17
C LEU A 56 9.01 -14.36 -5.31
N PRO A 57 9.07 -15.59 -5.87
CA PRO A 57 9.80 -15.78 -7.12
C PRO A 57 9.25 -14.80 -8.16
N GLU A 58 10.13 -14.24 -8.99
CA GLU A 58 9.71 -13.42 -10.12
C GLU A 58 8.61 -14.16 -10.87
N LYS A 59 7.47 -13.49 -11.08
CA LYS A 59 6.31 -14.08 -11.76
C LYS A 59 6.78 -14.62 -13.10
N MET A 60 6.96 -15.94 -13.20
CA MET A 60 7.32 -16.56 -14.47
C MET A 60 6.17 -16.33 -15.45
N PRO A 61 6.42 -15.64 -16.57
CA PRO A 61 5.37 -15.38 -17.53
C PRO A 61 4.97 -16.71 -18.19
N VAL A 62 3.79 -17.20 -17.83
CA VAL A 62 3.12 -18.30 -18.54
C VAL A 62 2.37 -17.69 -19.73
N THR A 63 2.51 -18.31 -20.91
CA THR A 63 1.86 -17.84 -22.14
C THR A 63 0.88 -18.90 -22.59
N LEU A 64 -0.40 -18.61 -22.46
CA LEU A 64 -1.48 -19.52 -22.85
C LEU A 64 -1.44 -19.79 -24.36
N ASP A 65 -1.56 -21.06 -24.75
CA ASP A 65 -1.64 -21.50 -26.13
C ASP A 65 -3.10 -21.50 -26.61
N PRO A 66 -3.52 -20.54 -27.47
CA PRO A 66 -4.90 -20.46 -27.94
C PRO A 66 -5.33 -21.68 -28.76
N SER A 67 -4.39 -22.45 -29.33
CA SER A 67 -4.71 -23.67 -30.08
C SER A 67 -5.18 -24.82 -29.18
N THR A 68 -4.87 -24.74 -27.88
CA THR A 68 -5.29 -25.70 -26.85
C THR A 68 -6.56 -25.26 -26.12
N ALA A 69 -7.05 -24.05 -26.39
CA ALA A 69 -8.19 -23.51 -25.67
C ALA A 69 -9.48 -24.25 -26.01
N HIS A 70 -10.25 -24.57 -24.97
CA HIS A 70 -11.62 -25.06 -25.13
C HIS A 70 -12.44 -24.06 -25.98
N PRO A 71 -13.39 -24.50 -26.84
CA PRO A 71 -14.14 -23.61 -27.73
C PRO A 71 -14.94 -22.48 -27.05
N GLN A 72 -15.23 -22.63 -25.75
CA GLN A 72 -15.88 -21.60 -24.93
C GLN A 72 -14.89 -20.65 -24.25
N LEU A 73 -13.59 -20.78 -24.50
CA LEU A 73 -12.54 -19.97 -23.93
C LEU A 73 -11.83 -19.17 -25.02
N ALA A 74 -11.82 -17.85 -24.87
CA ALA A 74 -11.04 -16.94 -25.69
C ALA A 74 -9.81 -16.48 -24.92
N VAL A 75 -8.63 -16.71 -25.50
CA VAL A 75 -7.35 -16.24 -24.97
C VAL A 75 -7.07 -14.85 -25.51
N SER A 76 -6.62 -13.93 -24.66
CA SER A 76 -6.25 -12.58 -25.09
C SER A 76 -5.02 -12.58 -26.01
N PRO A 77 -4.84 -11.56 -26.88
CA PRO A 77 -3.72 -11.52 -27.82
C PRO A 77 -2.33 -11.57 -27.17
N ASP A 78 -2.23 -11.14 -25.92
CA ASP A 78 -1.01 -11.18 -25.12
C ASP A 78 -0.78 -12.53 -24.40
N GLY A 79 -1.65 -13.52 -24.62
CA GLY A 79 -1.54 -14.88 -24.07
C GLY A 79 -1.66 -14.96 -22.55
N ARG A 80 -2.15 -13.90 -21.88
CA ARG A 80 -2.10 -13.79 -20.41
C ARG A 80 -3.47 -13.84 -19.72
N SER A 81 -4.55 -13.83 -20.49
CA SER A 81 -5.91 -13.79 -19.96
C SER A 81 -6.82 -14.76 -20.72
N VAL A 82 -7.83 -15.26 -20.03
CA VAL A 82 -8.90 -16.09 -20.63
C VAL A 82 -10.24 -15.44 -20.34
N ARG A 83 -11.13 -15.48 -21.31
CA ARG A 83 -12.52 -15.03 -21.19
C ARG A 83 -13.44 -16.17 -21.61
N TRP A 84 -14.56 -16.32 -20.92
CA TRP A 84 -15.59 -17.26 -21.32
C TRP A 84 -16.44 -16.64 -22.42
N GLU A 85 -16.66 -17.37 -23.51
CA GLU A 85 -17.52 -16.95 -24.62
C GLU A 85 -18.72 -17.91 -24.72
N ASP A 86 -19.92 -17.32 -24.74
CA ASP A 86 -21.16 -18.04 -25.00
C ASP A 86 -21.18 -18.49 -26.48
N THR A 87 -20.58 -19.63 -26.77
CA THR A 87 -20.52 -20.17 -28.14
C THR A 87 -21.93 -20.57 -28.60
N ARG A 88 -22.62 -19.70 -29.36
CA ARG A 88 -23.78 -20.07 -30.18
C ARG A 88 -23.38 -20.51 -31.60
N GLU A 89 -22.16 -20.98 -31.80
CA GLU A 89 -21.71 -21.53 -33.08
C GLU A 89 -21.43 -23.03 -32.98
N THR A 90 -22.30 -23.80 -33.63
CA THR A 90 -22.21 -25.23 -33.87
C THR A 90 -20.96 -25.57 -34.69
N ARG A 91 -19.87 -25.92 -34.02
CA ARG A 91 -18.80 -26.75 -34.60
C ARG A 91 -18.85 -28.13 -33.93
N PRO A 92 -18.72 -29.26 -34.64
CA PRO A 92 -18.75 -30.56 -34.00
C PRO A 92 -17.39 -30.80 -33.34
N ALA A 93 -17.16 -30.17 -32.20
CA ALA A 93 -16.14 -30.66 -31.29
C ALA A 93 -16.68 -31.95 -30.71
N ARG A 94 -15.90 -33.04 -30.80
CA ARG A 94 -16.19 -34.28 -30.08
C ARG A 94 -16.29 -33.91 -28.61
N ALA A 95 -17.51 -33.76 -28.12
CA ALA A 95 -17.81 -33.46 -26.73
C ALA A 95 -17.47 -34.70 -25.91
N LEU A 96 -16.20 -34.83 -25.57
CA LEU A 96 -15.86 -35.44 -24.30
C LEU A 96 -16.14 -34.38 -23.26
N ASP A 97 -17.00 -34.75 -22.32
CA ASP A 97 -17.43 -34.08 -21.11
C ASP A 97 -16.23 -33.68 -20.23
N ALA A 98 -15.40 -32.77 -20.73
CA ALA A 98 -14.16 -32.33 -20.13
C ALA A 98 -14.31 -30.87 -19.74
N ASP A 99 -13.92 -30.55 -18.51
CA ASP A 99 -13.94 -29.18 -18.00
C ASP A 99 -13.19 -28.23 -18.96
N PRO A 100 -13.74 -27.04 -19.25
CA PRO A 100 -13.12 -26.10 -20.18
C PRO A 100 -11.74 -25.68 -19.67
N CYS A 101 -10.71 -26.00 -20.43
CA CYS A 101 -9.31 -25.73 -20.08
C CYS A 101 -8.51 -25.14 -21.25
N VAL A 102 -7.33 -24.60 -20.92
CA VAL A 102 -6.32 -24.11 -21.85
C VAL A 102 -4.94 -24.34 -21.23
N LEU A 103 -3.96 -24.74 -22.04
CA LEU A 103 -2.59 -24.95 -21.60
C LEU A 103 -1.77 -23.65 -21.79
N GLY A 104 -0.66 -23.52 -21.06
CA GLY A 104 0.25 -22.38 -21.20
C GLY A 104 1.72 -22.76 -21.14
#